data_AF-S1NNW5-F1
#
_entry.id   AF-S1NNW5-F1
#
_cell.length_a   1.000
_cell.length_b   1.000
_cell.length_c   1.000
_cell.angle_alpha   90.00
_cell.angle_beta   90.00
_cell.angle_gamma   90.00
#
_symmetry.space_group_name_H-M   'P 1'
#
loop_
_entity.id
_entity.type
_entity.pdbx_description
1 polymer ?
#
loop_
_entity_poly.entity_id
_entity_poly.type
_entity_poly.pdbx_seq_one_letter_code
_entity_poly.pdbx_strand_id
1 'polypeptide(L)'
;MVLATKKSINQLQKIFNVLGEYGGTITTSNPRNWWKLDLEVEYIDGEDKRILIGICSTINDDIVFDPMFTLNLKIDSDNKIVDAIILGYESTTALGTVYSGEDDVLYGFGMKEKAGMRKLFSSFMTNINEIGPYLTEPKKIKKYTKTLAD
;
A
#
# COMPACT_ATOMS: atom_id res chain seq x y z
N MET A 1 -11.86 4.76 13.44
CA MET A 1 -11.04 5.39 12.37
C MET A 1 -9.57 5.35 12.77
N VAL A 2 -8.72 4.71 11.95
CA VAL A 2 -7.29 4.58 12.21
C VAL A 2 -6.51 5.50 11.28
N LEU A 3 -5.86 6.53 11.85
CA LEU A 3 -5.08 7.50 11.06
C LEU A 3 -3.63 7.06 10.88
N ALA A 4 -3.10 7.26 9.68
CA ALA A 4 -1.68 7.10 9.40
C ALA A 4 -0.84 8.15 10.15
N THR A 5 0.43 7.86 10.38
CA THR A 5 1.33 8.86 10.97
C THR A 5 1.79 9.86 9.92
N LYS A 6 2.16 11.07 10.35
CA LYS A 6 2.80 12.07 9.48
C LYS A 6 4.06 11.52 8.78
N LYS A 7 4.86 10.68 9.46
CA LYS A 7 6.02 10.01 8.85
C LYS A 7 5.58 9.10 7.70
N SER A 8 4.57 8.28 7.93
CA SER A 8 4.00 7.37 6.92
C SER A 8 3.40 8.13 5.74
N ILE A 9 2.69 9.23 5.98
CA ILE A 9 2.15 10.10 4.94
C ILE A 9 3.28 10.68 4.08
N ASN A 10 4.34 11.20 4.71
CA ASN A 10 5.50 11.72 3.97
C ASN A 10 6.21 10.63 3.14
N GLN A 11 6.27 9.40 3.64
CA GLN A 11 6.81 8.25 2.90
C GLN A 11 5.91 7.85 1.72
N LEU A 12 4.60 7.82 1.93
CA LEU A 12 3.61 7.55 0.88
C LEU A 12 3.63 8.64 -0.20
N GLN A 13 3.79 9.91 0.17
CA GLN A 13 3.93 11.01 -0.79
C GLN A 13 5.10 10.78 -1.76
N LYS A 14 6.24 10.24 -1.29
CA LYS A 14 7.38 9.94 -2.16
C LYS A 14 7.01 8.89 -3.22
N ILE A 15 6.24 7.88 -2.82
CA ILE A 15 5.75 6.82 -3.72
C ILE A 15 4.78 7.43 -4.74
N PHE A 16 3.83 8.26 -4.29
CA PHE A 16 2.89 8.99 -5.14
C PHE A 16 3.61 9.86 -6.18
N ASN A 17 4.64 10.61 -5.77
CA ASN A 17 5.42 11.46 -6.69
C ASN A 17 6.10 10.64 -7.80
N VAL A 18 6.53 9.42 -7.47
CA VAL A 18 7.19 8.53 -8.44
C VAL A 18 6.17 7.87 -9.37
N LEU A 19 5.11 7.30 -8.82
CA LEU A 19 4.14 6.49 -9.57
C LEU A 19 3.08 7.33 -10.27
N GLY A 20 2.83 8.54 -9.79
CA GLY A 20 1.83 9.45 -10.34
C GLY A 20 0.43 9.20 -9.79
N GLU A 21 -0.53 9.95 -10.32
CA GLU A 21 -1.90 10.06 -9.82
C GLU A 21 -2.68 8.74 -9.81
N TYR A 22 -2.42 7.83 -10.75
CA TYR A 22 -3.11 6.55 -10.87
C TYR A 22 -2.34 5.39 -10.23
N GLY A 23 -1.19 5.67 -9.63
CA GLY A 23 -0.30 4.66 -9.10
C GLY A 23 0.50 3.91 -10.17
N GLY A 24 0.92 2.70 -9.84
CA GLY A 24 1.82 1.89 -10.64
C GLY A 24 2.58 0.86 -9.81
N THR A 25 3.62 0.30 -10.41
CA THR A 25 4.43 -0.75 -9.79
C THR A 25 5.91 -0.39 -9.75
N ILE A 26 6.60 -0.82 -8.71
CA ILE A 26 8.06 -0.77 -8.61
C ILE A 26 8.59 -2.17 -8.30
N THR A 27 9.56 -2.64 -9.08
CA THR A 27 10.33 -3.85 -8.77
C THR A 27 11.77 -3.50 -8.44
N THR A 28 12.40 -4.28 -7.58
CA THR A 28 13.82 -4.15 -7.21
C THR A 28 14.63 -5.34 -7.73
N SER A 29 15.92 -5.12 -7.93
CA SER A 29 16.91 -6.15 -8.27
C SER A 29 17.36 -6.95 -7.04
N ASN A 30 17.04 -6.49 -5.82
CA ASN A 30 17.46 -7.14 -4.59
C ASN A 30 16.73 -8.48 -4.39
N PRO A 31 17.46 -9.61 -4.32
CA PRO A 31 16.87 -10.94 -4.15
C PRO A 31 16.13 -11.16 -2.84
N ARG A 32 16.38 -10.33 -1.82
CA ARG A 32 15.62 -10.35 -0.57
C ARG A 32 14.28 -9.61 -0.66
N ASN A 33 14.04 -8.87 -1.75
CA ASN A 33 12.88 -8.01 -1.97
C ASN A 33 12.28 -8.23 -3.38
N TRP A 34 12.39 -9.42 -3.97
CA TRP A 34 11.91 -9.70 -5.33
C TRP A 34 10.43 -9.43 -5.58
N TRP A 35 9.66 -9.19 -4.53
CA TRP A 35 8.26 -8.87 -4.63
C TRP A 35 8.06 -7.42 -5.12
N LYS A 36 7.01 -7.22 -5.90
CA LYS A 36 6.65 -5.97 -6.56
C LYS A 36 5.89 -5.08 -5.57
N LEU A 37 6.34 -3.85 -5.35
CA LEU A 37 5.50 -2.83 -4.73
C LEU A 37 4.44 -2.41 -5.74
N ASP A 38 3.18 -2.49 -5.36
CA ASP A 38 2.03 -2.08 -6.16
C ASP A 38 1.27 -0.98 -5.43
N LEU A 39 0.92 0.07 -6.16
CA LEU A 39 0.04 1.14 -5.72
C LEU A 39 -1.04 1.27 -6.78
N GLU A 40 -2.29 1.06 -6.40
CA GLU A 40 -3.44 1.23 -7.26
C GLU A 40 -4.37 2.29 -6.69
N VAL A 41 -4.89 3.16 -7.56
CA VAL A 41 -5.92 4.13 -7.19
C VAL A 41 -7.26 3.63 -7.72
N GLU A 42 -8.09 3.13 -6.82
CA GLU A 42 -9.39 2.52 -7.15
C GLU A 42 -10.42 3.58 -7.54
N TYR A 43 -10.43 4.69 -6.80
CA TYR A 43 -11.45 5.73 -6.90
C TYR A 43 -10.86 7.13 -6.66
N ILE A 44 -11.40 8.12 -7.39
CA ILE A 44 -11.05 9.54 -7.31
C ILE A 44 -12.36 10.31 -7.24
N ASP A 45 -12.55 11.10 -6.19
CA ASP A 45 -13.65 12.06 -6.07
C ASP A 45 -13.11 13.40 -5.55
N GLY A 46 -12.92 14.35 -6.46
CA GLY A 46 -12.29 15.62 -6.14
C GLY A 46 -10.92 15.43 -5.46
N GLU A 47 -10.86 15.84 -4.19
CA GLU A 47 -9.67 15.79 -3.33
C GLU A 47 -9.47 14.46 -2.61
N ASP A 48 -10.43 13.53 -2.70
CA ASP A 48 -10.36 12.24 -2.03
C ASP A 48 -9.96 11.12 -2.99
N LYS A 49 -9.02 10.26 -2.56
CA LYS A 49 -8.59 9.08 -3.32
C LYS A 49 -8.64 7.83 -2.47
N ARG A 50 -9.25 6.78 -2.98
CA ARG A 50 -9.15 5.44 -2.39
C ARG A 50 -8.04 4.67 -3.07
N ILE A 51 -7.12 4.14 -2.28
CA ILE A 51 -5.97 3.40 -2.78
C ILE A 51 -5.84 2.02 -2.18
N LEU A 52 -5.19 1.15 -2.94
CA LEU A 52 -4.57 -0.07 -2.48
C LEU A 52 -3.05 0.09 -2.60
N ILE A 53 -2.32 -0.24 -1.54
CA ILE A 53 -0.86 -0.29 -1.60
C ILE A 53 -0.36 -1.54 -0.90
N GLY A 54 0.53 -2.27 -1.56
CA GLY A 54 1.05 -3.51 -0.99
C GLY A 54 2.25 -4.05 -1.72
N ILE A 55 2.83 -5.09 -1.14
CA ILE A 55 3.81 -5.93 -1.82
C ILE A 55 3.09 -7.14 -2.38
N CYS A 56 3.32 -7.43 -3.66
CA CYS A 56 2.77 -8.61 -4.30
C CYS A 56 3.82 -9.44 -5.05
N SER A 57 3.53 -10.73 -5.14
CA SER A 57 4.29 -11.71 -5.92
C SER A 57 3.34 -12.58 -6.72
N THR A 58 3.86 -13.23 -7.76
CA THR A 58 3.12 -14.27 -8.49
C THR A 58 3.73 -15.62 -8.14
N ILE A 59 2.92 -16.51 -7.55
CA ILE A 59 3.31 -17.87 -7.17
C ILE A 59 2.31 -18.80 -7.84
N ASN A 60 2.78 -19.67 -8.75
CA ASN A 60 1.92 -20.59 -9.52
C ASN A 60 0.76 -19.88 -10.23
N ASP A 61 1.05 -18.74 -10.87
CA ASP A 61 0.07 -17.85 -11.53
C ASP A 61 -0.94 -17.16 -10.60
N ASP A 62 -0.93 -17.45 -9.30
CA ASP A 62 -1.71 -16.72 -8.30
C ASP A 62 -0.96 -15.48 -7.79
N ILE A 63 -1.68 -14.37 -7.64
CA ILE A 63 -1.13 -13.16 -7.03
C ILE A 63 -1.25 -13.28 -5.51
N VAL A 64 -0.12 -13.21 -4.83
CA VAL A 64 -0.02 -13.23 -3.37
C VAL A 64 0.36 -11.84 -2.88
N PHE A 65 -0.40 -11.31 -1.92
CA PHE A 65 -0.12 -10.04 -1.26
C PHE A 65 0.41 -10.26 0.17
N ASP A 66 1.52 -9.62 0.51
CA ASP A 66 2.05 -9.66 1.88
C ASP A 66 3.00 -8.46 2.18
N PRO A 67 2.51 -7.37 2.82
CA PRO A 67 1.10 -7.05 3.09
C PRO A 67 0.47 -6.14 2.02
N MET A 68 -0.85 -6.00 2.07
CA MET A 68 -1.64 -5.00 1.35
C MET A 68 -2.46 -4.15 2.32
N PHE A 69 -2.62 -2.86 2.02
CA PHE A 69 -3.39 -1.90 2.78
C PHE A 69 -4.37 -1.16 1.89
N THR A 70 -5.58 -0.94 2.39
CA THR A 70 -6.56 -0.04 1.80
C THR A 70 -6.58 1.28 2.57
N LEU A 71 -6.48 2.40 1.87
CA LEU A 71 -6.53 3.72 2.48
C LEU A 71 -7.48 4.65 1.74
N ASN A 72 -8.10 5.54 2.50
CA ASN A 72 -8.65 6.79 1.96
C ASN A 72 -7.65 7.91 2.21
N LEU A 73 -7.26 8.60 1.15
CA LEU A 73 -6.36 9.73 1.17
C LEU A 73 -7.14 11.00 0.92
N LYS A 74 -6.82 12.03 1.68
CA LYS A 74 -7.19 13.40 1.36
C LYS A 74 -6.00 14.10 0.74
N ILE A 75 -6.20 14.71 -0.41
CA ILE A 75 -5.17 15.32 -1.24
C ILE A 75 -5.53 16.79 -1.50
N ASP A 76 -4.57 17.70 -1.39
CA ASP A 76 -4.78 19.10 -1.72
C ASP A 76 -4.65 19.39 -3.24
N SER A 77 -4.88 20.65 -3.62
CA SER A 77 -4.76 21.11 -5.01
C SER A 77 -3.35 20.94 -5.62
N ASP A 78 -2.31 20.77 -4.80
CA ASP A 78 -0.93 20.53 -5.23
C ASP A 78 -0.60 19.04 -5.35
N ASN A 79 -1.60 18.15 -5.27
CA ASN A 79 -1.42 16.70 -5.18
C ASN A 79 -0.62 16.24 -3.94
N LYS A 80 -0.66 17.00 -2.83
CA LYS A 80 -0.06 16.58 -1.56
C LYS A 80 -1.08 15.87 -0.69
N ILE A 81 -0.68 14.72 -0.15
CA ILE A 81 -1.46 13.95 0.82
C ILE A 81 -1.44 14.71 2.14
N VAL A 82 -2.58 15.25 2.53
CA VAL A 82 -2.75 15.98 3.80
C VAL A 82 -3.25 15.09 4.92
N ASP A 83 -3.98 14.02 4.60
CA ASP A 83 -4.44 13.02 5.56
C ASP A 83 -4.57 11.63 4.90
N ALA A 84 -4.48 10.58 5.71
CA ALA A 84 -4.68 9.21 5.27
C ALA A 84 -5.32 8.37 6.38
N ILE A 85 -6.51 7.83 6.08
CA ILE A 85 -7.25 6.90 6.92
C ILE A 85 -6.96 5.49 6.42
N ILE A 86 -6.49 4.62 7.33
CA ILE A 86 -6.30 3.20 7.06
C ILE A 86 -7.63 2.51 7.26
N LEU A 87 -8.18 1.96 6.18
CA LEU A 87 -9.48 1.29 6.15
C LEU A 87 -9.34 -0.22 6.35
N GLY A 88 -8.23 -0.78 5.87
CA GLY A 88 -8.01 -2.20 5.98
C GLY A 88 -6.58 -2.63 5.74
N TYR A 89 -6.34 -3.88 6.13
CA TYR A 89 -5.07 -4.57 6.02
C TYR A 89 -5.36 -6.02 5.63
N GLU A 90 -4.54 -6.57 4.75
CA GLU A 90 -4.57 -7.98 4.35
C GLU A 90 -3.13 -8.49 4.22
N SER A 91 -2.89 -9.73 4.67
CA SER A 91 -1.61 -10.42 4.50
C SER A 91 -1.85 -11.91 4.35
N THR A 92 -1.20 -12.50 3.35
CA THR A 92 -1.25 -13.94 3.11
C THR A 92 0.00 -14.61 3.67
N THR A 93 -0.22 -15.55 4.57
CA THR A 93 0.82 -16.36 5.21
C THR A 93 0.71 -17.82 4.79
N ALA A 94 1.68 -18.66 5.17
CA ALA A 94 1.61 -20.10 4.95
C ALA A 94 0.40 -20.77 5.64
N LEU A 95 -0.18 -20.14 6.65
CA LEU A 95 -1.36 -20.66 7.34
C LEU A 95 -2.66 -20.27 6.60
N GLY A 96 -2.62 -19.27 5.71
CA GLY A 96 -3.75 -18.64 5.02
C GLY A 96 -3.73 -17.11 5.11
N THR A 97 -4.86 -16.46 4.85
CA THR A 97 -4.98 -15.00 4.86
C THR A 97 -5.51 -14.46 6.19
N VAL A 98 -4.89 -13.39 6.68
CA VAL A 98 -5.42 -12.56 7.77
C VAL A 98 -5.85 -11.21 7.22
N TYR A 99 -6.90 -10.64 7.78
CA TYR A 99 -7.37 -9.31 7.40
C TYR A 99 -7.85 -8.51 8.61
N SER A 100 -7.80 -7.19 8.50
CA SER A 100 -8.41 -6.25 9.44
C SER A 100 -9.20 -5.22 8.66
N GLY A 101 -10.39 -4.89 9.15
CA GLY A 101 -11.21 -3.79 8.62
C GLY A 101 -11.09 -2.53 9.48
N GLU A 102 -12.06 -1.64 9.34
CA GLU A 102 -12.09 -0.34 10.03
C GLU A 102 -12.16 -0.42 11.56
N ASP A 103 -12.56 -1.58 12.08
CA ASP A 103 -12.63 -1.89 13.51
C ASP A 103 -11.27 -2.18 14.16
N ASP A 104 -10.19 -2.23 13.36
CA ASP A 104 -8.82 -2.53 13.82
C ASP A 104 -8.72 -3.88 14.53
N VAL A 105 -9.56 -4.84 14.13
CA VAL A 105 -9.56 -6.22 14.62
C VAL A 105 -8.99 -7.13 13.54
N LEU A 106 -8.00 -7.94 13.91
CA LEU A 106 -7.43 -8.97 13.05
C LEU A 106 -8.35 -10.20 13.06
N TYR A 107 -8.74 -10.61 11.87
CA TYR A 107 -9.54 -11.79 11.59
C TYR A 107 -8.71 -12.81 10.79
N GLY A 108 -8.74 -14.06 11.22
CA GLY A 108 -8.08 -15.18 10.55
C GLY A 108 -7.66 -16.25 11.56
N PHE A 109 -7.63 -17.51 11.16
CA PHE A 109 -7.19 -18.65 12.01
C PHE A 109 -7.88 -18.78 13.37
N GLY A 110 -9.14 -18.33 13.49
CA GLY A 110 -9.84 -18.31 14.78
C GLY A 110 -9.30 -17.27 15.78
N MET A 111 -8.40 -16.38 15.34
CA MET A 111 -7.90 -15.26 16.11
C MET A 111 -8.87 -14.08 15.99
N LYS A 112 -9.05 -13.38 17.12
CA LYS A 112 -9.75 -12.10 17.19
C LYS A 112 -8.98 -11.23 18.18
N GLU A 113 -8.05 -10.45 17.65
CA GLU A 113 -7.20 -9.57 18.45
C GLU A 113 -7.06 -8.20 17.80
N LYS A 114 -6.50 -7.23 18.53
CA LYS A 114 -6.29 -5.90 17.98
C LYS A 114 -5.18 -5.94 16.92
N ALA A 115 -5.51 -5.57 15.68
CA ALA A 115 -4.56 -5.57 14.57
C ALA A 115 -3.44 -4.55 14.76
N GLY A 116 -3.78 -3.36 15.29
CA GLY A 116 -2.80 -2.28 15.41
C GLY A 116 -2.36 -1.76 14.04
N MET A 117 -3.32 -1.57 13.13
CA MET A 117 -3.11 -1.20 11.72
C MET A 117 -2.20 0.02 11.56
N ARG A 118 -2.30 1.02 12.45
CA ARG A 118 -1.39 2.19 12.42
C ARG A 118 0.08 1.79 12.54
N LYS A 119 0.38 0.84 13.43
CA LYS A 119 1.76 0.34 13.64
C LYS A 119 2.20 -0.52 12.45
N LEU A 120 1.33 -1.42 11.98
CA LEU A 120 1.61 -2.25 10.81
C LEU A 120 1.91 -1.41 9.57
N PHE A 121 1.07 -0.41 9.28
CA PHE A 121 1.29 0.51 8.16
C PHE A 121 2.56 1.33 8.31
N SER A 122 2.88 1.80 9.53
CA SER A 122 4.12 2.54 9.79
C SER A 122 5.37 1.68 9.57
N SER A 123 5.33 0.41 9.98
CA SER A 123 6.38 -0.57 9.73
C SER A 123 6.51 -0.88 8.24
N PHE A 124 5.40 -1.10 7.55
CA PHE A 124 5.37 -1.30 6.10
C PHE A 124 6.02 -0.12 5.34
N MET A 125 5.63 1.12 5.65
CA MET A 125 6.20 2.31 5.00
C MET A 125 7.71 2.46 5.25
N THR A 126 8.17 2.14 6.46
CA THR A 126 9.60 2.07 6.79
C THR A 126 10.30 0.99 5.96
N ASN A 127 9.73 -0.21 5.88
CA ASN A 127 10.33 -1.32 5.15
C ASN A 127 10.54 -0.98 3.67
N ILE A 128 9.53 -0.44 2.98
CA ILE A 128 9.62 -0.17 1.52
C ILE A 128 10.45 1.07 1.16
N ASN A 129 10.67 2.00 2.11
CA ASN A 129 11.47 3.20 1.87
C ASN A 129 12.92 3.06 2.34
N GLU A 130 13.17 2.31 3.41
CA GLU A 130 14.47 2.28 4.10
C GLU A 130 15.17 0.92 3.98
N ILE A 131 14.45 -0.21 3.95
CA ILE A 131 15.03 -1.57 4.05
C ILE A 131 15.04 -2.31 2.70
N GLY A 132 13.89 -2.39 2.04
CA GLY A 132 13.78 -2.83 0.65
C GLY A 132 13.58 -1.58 -0.19
N PRO A 133 14.66 -0.91 -0.63
CA PRO A 133 14.54 0.49 -0.97
C PRO A 133 14.03 0.64 -2.40
N TYR A 134 12.72 0.42 -2.59
CA TYR A 134 12.04 0.48 -3.88
C TYR A 134 12.30 1.82 -4.60
N LEU A 135 12.51 2.89 -3.84
CA LEU A 135 12.76 4.22 -4.40
C LEU A 135 14.24 4.55 -4.65
N THR A 136 15.21 3.89 -4.01
CA THR A 136 16.64 4.21 -4.21
C THR A 136 17.31 3.28 -5.21
N GLU A 137 16.86 2.02 -5.30
CA GLU A 137 17.40 1.03 -6.25
C GLU A 137 16.27 0.34 -7.04
N PRO A 138 15.43 1.11 -7.77
CA PRO A 138 14.40 0.53 -8.61
C PRO A 138 15.04 -0.18 -9.81
N LYS A 139 14.64 -1.44 -10.04
CA LYS A 139 14.96 -2.16 -11.28
C LYS A 139 14.00 -1.77 -12.40
N LYS A 140 12.72 -1.65 -12.10
CA LYS A 140 11.69 -1.24 -13.06
C LYS A 140 10.58 -0.46 -12.37
N ILE A 141 10.17 0.64 -13.01
CA ILE A 141 9.01 1.43 -12.62
C ILE A 141 8.02 1.39 -13.78
N LYS A 142 6.76 1.07 -13.50
CA LYS A 142 5.67 1.14 -14.47
C LYS A 142 4.56 1.98 -13.85
N LYS A 143 4.19 3.09 -14.48
CA LYS A 143 3.04 3.89 -14.06
C LYS A 143 1.77 3.33 -14.68
N TYR A 144 0.67 3.40 -13.94
CA TYR A 144 -0.64 3.09 -14.50
C TYR A 144 -1.18 4.30 -15.26
N THR A 145 -1.94 4.00 -16.30
CA THR A 145 -2.68 4.97 -17.10
C THR A 145 -4.13 4.52 -17.07
N LYS A 146 -5.02 5.37 -16.58
CA LYS A 146 -6.45 5.11 -16.72
C LYS A 146 -6.84 5.59 -18.12
N THR A 147 -7.12 4.67 -19.02
CA THR A 147 -7.85 5.01 -20.24
C THR A 147 -9.25 5.37 -19.76
N LEU A 148 -9.66 6.62 -19.93
CA LEU A 148 -11.08 6.96 -19.81
C LEU A 148 -11.79 6.08 -20.85
N ALA A 149 -12.61 5.14 -20.39
CA ALA A 149 -13.54 4.48 -21.28
C ALA A 149 -14.52 5.57 -21.74
N ASP A 150 -14.59 5.78 -23.05
CA ASP A 150 -15.53 6.69 -23.71
C ASP A 150 -16.99 6.38 -23.31
#